data_AF-A0A7L0WXS8-F1
#
_entry.id   AF-A0A7L0WXS8-F1
#
_cell.length_a   1.000
_cell.length_b   1.000
_cell.length_c   1.000
_cell.angle_alpha   90.00
_cell.angle_beta   90.00
_cell.angle_gamma   90.00
#
_symmetry.space_group_name_H-M   'P 1'
#
loop_
_entity.id
_entity.type
_entity.pdbx_description
1 polymer ?
#
loop_
_entity_poly.entity_id
_entity_poly.type
_entity_poly.pdbx_seq_one_letter_code
_entity_poly.pdbx_strand_id
1 'polypeptide(L)' 'ASNRVSITTRDILVASQWQQGPQHGYKCMACCRIFPTRCSVKKHIQHSSQEGYCKVYYGKLNVLMEKERKAQEAKSPRV' A
#
# COMPACT_ATOMS: atom_id res chain seq x y z
N ALA A 1 -35.19 8.22 21.02
CA ALA A 1 -35.20 8.15 19.56
C ALA A 1 -33.75 7.99 19.07
N SER A 2 -33.41 6.85 18.48
CA SER A 2 -32.06 6.60 17.95
C SER A 2 -31.96 7.24 16.58
N ASN A 3 -31.31 8.41 16.51
CA ASN A 3 -31.08 9.14 15.27
C ASN A 3 -29.96 8.43 14.50
N ARG A 4 -30.31 7.37 13.76
CA ARG A 4 -29.34 6.68 12.90
C ARG A 4 -29.02 7.60 11.73
N VAL A 5 -27.85 8.22 11.78
CA VAL A 5 -27.28 8.92 10.63
C VAL A 5 -27.11 7.91 9.51
N SER A 6 -27.95 7.99 8.49
CA SER A 6 -27.84 7.18 7.28
C SER A 6 -26.84 7.83 6.35
N ILE A 7 -25.65 7.22 6.21
CA ILE A 7 -24.66 7.66 5.23
C ILE A 7 -25.21 7.33 3.84
N THR A 8 -25.43 8.35 3.02
CA THR A 8 -25.92 8.19 1.65
C THR A 8 -24.76 8.10 0.66
N THR A 9 -25.02 7.56 -0.53
CA THR A 9 -24.06 7.56 -1.64
C THR A 9 -23.56 8.97 -1.97
N ARG A 10 -24.39 9.99 -1.74
CA ARG A 10 -24.05 11.39 -1.93
C ARG A 10 -23.01 11.87 -0.91
N ASP A 11 -23.12 11.44 0.34
CA ASP A 11 -22.14 11.76 1.39
C ASP A 11 -20.79 11.12 1.09
N ILE A 12 -20.79 9.89 0.57
CA ILE A 12 -19.57 9.19 0.11
C ILE A 12 -18.95 9.95 -1.06
N LEU A 13 -19.76 10.32 -2.06
CA LEU A 13 -19.28 11.07 -3.22
C LEU A 13 -18.67 12.39 -2.77
N VAL A 14 -19.35 13.14 -1.90
CA VAL A 14 -18.88 14.43 -1.38
C VAL A 14 -17.56 14.29 -0.63
N ALA A 15 -17.42 13.27 0.23
CA ALA A 15 -16.17 12.98 0.92
C ALA A 15 -15.04 12.58 -0.05
N SER A 16 -15.35 11.87 -1.13
CA SER A 16 -14.37 11.47 -2.15
C SER A 16 -13.86 12.64 -2.98
N GLN A 17 -14.61 13.74 -3.12
CA GLN A 17 -14.15 14.96 -3.80
C GLN A 17 -12.98 15.62 -3.06
N TRP A 18 -12.91 15.45 -1.74
CA TRP A 18 -11.79 15.91 -0.92
C TRP A 18 -10.59 14.96 -1.00
N GLN A 19 -10.75 13.77 -1.57
CA GLN A 19 -9.66 12.88 -1.95
C GLN A 19 -9.07 13.22 -3.32
N GLN A 20 -8.87 14.51 -3.58
CA GLN A 20 -7.89 15.00 -4.55
C GLN A 20 -6.49 14.69 -4.01
N GLY A 21 -6.21 13.40 -3.77
CA GLY A 21 -4.86 12.92 -3.52
C GLY A 21 -4.03 13.19 -4.78
N PRO A 22 -2.70 13.30 -4.66
CA PRO A 22 -1.86 13.54 -5.81
C PRO A 22 -2.12 12.46 -6.88
N GLN A 23 -2.78 12.83 -7.98
CA GLN A 23 -2.89 12.00 -9.19
C GLN A 23 -1.49 11.61 -9.71
N HIS A 24 -0.48 12.38 -9.30
CA HIS A 24 0.93 12.19 -9.57
C HIS A 24 1.65 11.86 -8.25
N GLY A 25 1.64 10.59 -7.86
CA GLY A 25 2.30 10.14 -6.65
C GLY A 25 2.51 8.63 -6.62
N TYR A 26 3.40 8.18 -5.75
CA TYR A 26 3.67 6.77 -5.55
C TYR A 26 2.75 6.25 -4.45
N LYS A 27 1.92 5.26 -4.78
CA LYS A 27 0.94 4.69 -3.86
C LYS A 27 1.50 3.46 -3.15
N CYS A 28 1.40 3.44 -1.82
CA CYS A 28 1.60 2.23 -1.05
C CYS A 28 0.40 1.30 -1.24
N MET A 29 0.60 0.09 -1.77
CA MET A 29 -0.50 -0.85 -1.99
C MET A 29 -1.08 -1.42 -0.69
N ALA A 30 -0.35 -1.34 0.42
CA ALA A 30 -0.83 -1.81 1.72
C ALA A 30 -1.79 -0.80 2.36
N CYS A 31 -1.34 0.44 2.63
CA CYS A 31 -2.17 1.44 3.31
C CYS A 31 -2.91 2.39 2.37
N CYS A 32 -2.78 2.22 1.05
CA CYS A 32 -3.33 3.10 0.02
C CYS A 32 -2.89 4.58 0.10
N ARG A 33 -1.95 4.94 0.98
CA ARG A 33 -1.44 6.30 1.14
C ARG A 33 -0.59 6.67 -0.08
N ILE A 34 -0.82 7.88 -0.60
CA ILE A 34 -0.08 8.44 -1.73
C ILE A 34 1.06 9.30 -1.20
N PHE A 35 2.23 9.11 -1.79
CA PHE A 35 3.44 9.82 -1.43
C PHE A 35 3.96 10.61 -2.63
N PRO A 36 4.51 11.82 -2.43
CA PRO A 36 4.97 12.67 -3.54
C PRO A 36 6.22 12.12 -4.25
N THR A 37 7.01 11.25 -3.60
CA THR A 37 8.30 10.76 -4.16
C THR A 37 8.51 9.26 -3.93
N ARG A 38 9.34 8.61 -4.77
CA ARG A 38 9.76 7.20 -4.55
C ARG A 38 10.46 7.02 -3.22
N CYS A 39 11.30 7.99 -2.83
CA CYS A 39 12.06 7.95 -1.59
C CYS A 39 11.14 7.99 -0.36
N SER A 40 10.03 8.72 -0.41
CA SER A 40 9.08 8.76 0.69
C SER A 40 8.32 7.44 0.84
N VAL A 41 7.98 6.76 -0.27
CA VAL A 41 7.46 5.38 -0.21
C VAL A 41 8.52 4.41 0.33
N LYS A 42 9.77 4.50 -0.13
CA LYS A 42 10.85 3.63 0.34
C LYS A 42 11.07 3.78 1.85
N LYS A 43 11.12 5.02 2.36
CA LYS A 43 11.20 5.31 3.80
C LYS A 43 9.98 4.81 4.55
N HIS A 44 8.78 4.99 3.99
CA HIS A 44 7.54 4.45 4.56
C HIS A 44 7.59 2.93 4.69
N ILE A 45 8.07 2.21 3.67
CA ILE A 45 8.22 0.75 3.71
C ILE A 45 9.28 0.35 4.74
N GLN A 46 10.42 1.04 4.81
CA GLN A 46 11.46 0.75 5.80
C GLN A 46 11.00 0.97 7.24
N HIS A 47 10.22 2.03 7.48
CA HIS A 47 9.69 2.37 8.81
C HIS A 47 8.27 1.83 9.04
N SER A 48 7.78 0.97 8.14
CA SER A 48 6.41 0.43 8.20
C SER A 48 6.14 -0.43 9.42
N SER A 49 7.18 -0.71 10.23
CA SER A 49 7.06 -1.30 11.57
C SER A 49 6.08 -0.54 12.46
N GLN A 50 5.90 0.77 12.24
CA GLN A 50 5.07 1.64 13.07
C GLN A 50 3.58 1.65 12.67
N GLU A 51 3.24 1.27 11.43
CA GLU A 51 1.85 1.36 10.92
C GLU A 51 1.15 0.00 10.77
N GLY A 52 1.67 -1.06 11.40
CA GLY A 52 1.02 -2.36 11.58
C GLY A 52 0.69 -3.12 10.29
N TYR A 53 -0.31 -2.65 9.54
CA TYR A 53 -0.80 -3.25 8.30
C TYR A 53 0.25 -3.29 7.18
N CYS A 54 1.01 -2.20 6.99
CA CYS A 54 2.09 -2.15 6.00
C CYS A 54 3.18 -3.18 6.28
N LYS A 55 3.55 -3.40 7.56
CA LYS A 55 4.56 -4.38 7.96
C LYS A 55 4.19 -5.80 7.51
N VAL A 56 2.93 -6.21 7.72
CA VAL A 56 2.46 -7.56 7.36
C VAL A 56 2.47 -7.73 5.84
N TYR A 57 1.95 -6.75 5.11
CA TYR A 57 1.91 -6.80 3.64
C TYR A 57 3.31 -6.89 3.04
N TYR A 58 4.23 -5.98 3.41
CA TYR A 58 5.58 -5.97 2.85
C TYR A 58 6.43 -7.13 3.35
N GLY A 59 6.19 -7.64 4.56
CA GLY A 59 6.81 -8.88 5.03
C GLY A 59 6.44 -10.07 4.16
N LYS A 60 5.14 -10.23 3.83
CA LYS A 60 4.68 -11.28 2.91
C LYS A 60 5.25 -11.08 1.50
N LEU A 61 5.25 -9.84 0.99
CA LEU A 61 5.79 -9.51 -0.31
C LEU A 61 7.28 -9.90 -0.41
N ASN A 62 8.09 -9.55 0.58
CA ASN A 62 9.52 -9.91 0.61
C ASN A 62 9.74 -11.42 0.57
N VAL A 63 8.93 -12.20 1.29
CA VAL A 63 9.01 -13.67 1.26
C VAL A 63 8.68 -14.22 -0.13
N LEU A 64 7.68 -13.64 -0.82
CA LEU A 64 7.34 -14.03 -2.19
C LEU A 64 8.48 -13.71 -3.16
N MET A 65 9.03 -12.49 -3.10
CA MET A 65 10.15 -12.07 -3.94
C MET A 65 11.39 -12.97 -3.73
N GLU A 66 11.67 -13.34 -2.48
CA GLU A 66 12.79 -14.23 -2.16
C GLU A 66 12.58 -15.66 -2.70
N LYS A 67 11.34 -16.17 -2.65
CA LYS A 67 10.99 -17.46 -3.26
C LYS A 67 11.14 -17.42 -4.78
N GLU A 68 10.71 -16.33 -5.42
CA GLU A 68 10.85 -16.14 -6.86
C GLU A 68 12.33 -16.05 -7.28
N ARG A 69 13.15 -15.31 -6.52
CA ARG A 69 14.61 -15.24 -6.74
C ARG A 69 15.26 -16.60 -6.67
N LYS A 70 14.99 -17.39 -5.62
CA LYS A 70 15.50 -18.76 -5.48
C LYS A 70 15.02 -19.67 -6.62
N ALA A 71 13.77 -19.50 -7.06
CA ALA A 71 13.22 -20.24 -8.20
C ALA A 71 13.90 -19.84 -9.53
N GLN A 72 14.27 -18.58 -9.72
CA GLN A 72 15.05 -18.12 -10.88
C GLN A 72 16.49 -18.64 -10.82
N GLU A 73 17.15 -18.58 -9.67
CA GLU A 73 18.50 -19.13 -9.45
C GLU A 73 18.55 -20.65 -9.68
N ALA A 74 17.48 -21.37 -9.33
CA ALA A 74 17.36 -22.80 -9.62
C ALA A 74 17.07 -23.11 -11.10
N LYS A 75 16.52 -22.14 -11.85
CA LYS A 75 16.18 -22.27 -13.29
C LYS A 75 17.29 -21.77 -14.21
N SER A 76 18.25 -21.01 -13.72
CA SER A 76 19.48 -20.68 -14.45
C SER A 76 20.55 -21.69 -14.04
N PRO A 77 20.89 -22.68 -14.89
CA PRO A 77 22.11 -23.44 -14.67
C PRO A 77 23.26 -22.44 -14.60
N ARG A 78 24.12 -22.56 -13.58
CA ARG A 78 25.45 -21.93 -13.65
C ARG A 78 26.13 -22.52 -14.88
N VAL A 79 26.28 -21.70 -15.92
CA VAL A 79 27.29 -21.89 -16.96
C VAL A 79 28.62 -21.42 -16.37
#